data_AF-A0A532C0X5-F1
#
_entry.id   AF-A0A532C0X5-F1
#
_cell.length_a   1.000
_cell.length_b   1.000
_cell.length_c   1.000
_cell.angle_alpha   90.00
_cell.angle_beta   90.00
_cell.angle_gamma   90.00
#
_symmetry.space_group_name_H-M   'P 1'
#
loop_
_entity.id
_entity.type
_entity.pdbx_description
1 polymer ?
#
loop_
_entity_poly.entity_id
_entity_poly.type
_entity_poly.pdbx_seq_one_letter_code
_entity_poly.pdbx_strand_id
1 'polypeptide(L)'
;MHDRHSVVEVRKRTDGSLVHRFLSGPMTSGGDTPRTLRWWGPDGDQTVNVGTQEEQLTNHREGDPLTVEVDDTNTITGVHDLQFDLQVSQAPPAGSDVQLLLSGTVTKLKSNFVFVRTPVGLVMLNSKIGIPPVKVGQPLTLHIDHEHVTVTLPPTKTATPRRNTSPMH
;
A
#
# COMPACT_ATOMS: atom_id res chain seq x y z
N MET A 1 4.17 3.20 -4.52
CA MET A 1 3.09 4.02 -3.94
C MET A 1 3.45 5.48 -4.16
N HIS A 2 2.55 6.24 -4.76
CA HIS A 2 2.71 7.68 -4.99
C HIS A 2 1.38 8.36 -4.77
N ASP A 3 1.27 9.15 -3.69
CA ASP A 3 0.01 9.71 -3.20
C ASP A 3 -1.08 8.61 -3.05
N ARG A 4 -2.19 8.70 -3.80
CA ARG A 4 -3.28 7.71 -3.82
C ARG A 4 -3.09 6.60 -4.86
N HIS A 5 -1.95 6.57 -5.55
CA HIS A 5 -1.66 5.58 -6.58
C HIS A 5 -0.76 4.46 -6.05
N SER A 6 -1.05 3.25 -6.50
CA SER A 6 -0.23 2.07 -6.22
C SER A 6 0.04 1.27 -7.49
N VAL A 7 1.22 0.68 -7.54
CA VAL A 7 1.63 -0.20 -8.64
C VAL A 7 2.04 -1.51 -8.01
N VAL A 8 1.48 -2.60 -8.55
CA VAL A 8 1.87 -3.96 -8.17
C VAL A 8 2.33 -4.68 -9.41
N GLU A 9 3.58 -5.13 -9.40
CA GLU A 9 4.15 -5.95 -10.45
C GLU A 9 4.37 -7.37 -9.93
N VAL A 10 3.83 -8.35 -10.64
CA VAL A 10 4.14 -9.76 -10.44
C VAL A 10 5.19 -10.12 -11.50
N ARG A 11 6.36 -10.56 -11.05
CA ARG A 11 7.48 -10.90 -11.94
C ARG A 11 7.90 -12.37 -11.74
N LYS A 12 8.36 -13.01 -12.80
CA LYS A 12 8.93 -14.36 -12.71
C LYS A 12 10.22 -14.31 -11.88
N ARG A 13 10.36 -15.26 -10.97
CA ARG A 13 11.56 -15.37 -10.14
C ARG A 13 12.84 -15.67 -10.93
N THR A 14 12.72 -16.38 -12.06
CA THR A 14 13.85 -16.91 -12.83
C THR A 14 14.62 -15.82 -13.58
N ASP A 15 13.91 -14.89 -14.20
CA ASP A 15 14.46 -13.89 -15.13
C ASP A 15 13.93 -12.48 -14.88
N GLY A 16 13.07 -12.28 -13.87
CA GLY A 16 12.48 -10.98 -13.55
C GLY A 16 11.44 -10.49 -14.56
N SER A 17 11.03 -11.31 -15.54
CA SER A 17 10.08 -10.89 -16.57
C SER A 17 8.75 -10.54 -15.94
N LEU A 18 8.12 -9.45 -16.39
CA LEU A 18 6.79 -9.06 -15.95
C LEU A 18 5.76 -10.13 -16.34
N VAL A 19 4.88 -10.47 -15.40
CA VAL A 19 3.76 -11.41 -15.58
C VAL A 19 2.45 -10.64 -15.51
N HIS A 20 2.28 -9.81 -14.47
CA HIS A 20 1.12 -8.94 -14.29
C HIS A 20 1.57 -7.57 -13.81
N ARG A 21 0.87 -6.52 -14.25
CA ARG A 21 1.00 -5.17 -13.69
C ARG A 21 -0.39 -4.64 -13.37
N PHE A 22 -0.58 -4.30 -12.10
CA PHE A 22 -1.79 -3.66 -11.62
C PHE A 22 -1.49 -2.20 -11.27
N LEU A 23 -2.34 -1.31 -11.77
CA LEU A 23 -2.31 0.12 -11.49
C LEU A 23 -3.57 0.47 -10.70
N SER A 24 -3.41 0.93 -9.47
CA SER A 24 -4.51 1.38 -8.62
C SER A 24 -4.43 2.88 -8.42
N GLY A 25 -5.57 3.56 -8.42
CA GLY A 25 -5.64 4.99 -8.15
C GLY A 25 -6.98 5.59 -8.55
N PRO A 26 -7.18 6.90 -8.32
CA PRO A 26 -8.31 7.62 -8.88
C PRO A 26 -8.29 7.56 -10.41
N MET A 27 -9.40 7.12 -11.02
CA MET A 27 -9.55 7.11 -12.47
C MET A 27 -9.49 8.56 -12.99
N THR A 28 -8.53 8.86 -13.86
CA THR A 28 -8.43 10.19 -14.47
C THR A 28 -8.39 10.12 -15.98
N SER A 29 -9.09 11.02 -16.65
CA SER A 29 -9.16 11.08 -18.11
C SER A 29 -7.77 11.34 -18.73
N GLY A 30 -7.52 10.72 -19.88
CA GLY A 30 -6.35 10.97 -20.73
C GLY A 30 -6.22 12.41 -21.24
N GLY A 31 -7.26 13.24 -21.05
CA GLY A 31 -7.37 14.57 -21.63
C GLY A 31 -7.92 14.47 -23.06
N ASP A 32 -7.18 15.00 -24.03
CA ASP A 32 -7.62 15.07 -25.43
C ASP A 32 -7.44 13.76 -26.22
N THR A 33 -6.78 12.76 -25.63
CA THR A 33 -6.54 11.49 -26.31
C THR A 33 -7.72 10.53 -26.06
N PRO A 34 -8.55 10.23 -27.07
CA PRO A 34 -9.70 9.38 -26.89
C PRO A 34 -9.29 7.97 -26.47
N ARG A 35 -10.12 7.32 -25.66
CA ARG A 35 -9.91 5.94 -25.17
C ARG A 35 -8.63 5.76 -24.36
N THR A 36 -8.23 6.80 -23.65
CA THR A 36 -7.10 6.73 -22.74
C THR A 36 -7.43 7.32 -21.38
N LEU A 37 -6.73 6.80 -20.38
CA LEU A 37 -6.78 7.25 -18.99
C LEU A 37 -5.35 7.56 -18.53
N ARG A 38 -5.22 8.33 -17.45
CA ARG A 38 -3.95 8.60 -16.79
C ARG A 38 -3.85 7.80 -15.49
N TRP A 39 -2.68 7.20 -15.31
CA TRP A 39 -2.28 6.57 -14.06
C TRP A 39 -0.85 6.94 -13.73
N TRP A 40 -0.51 6.92 -12.45
CA TRP A 40 0.89 6.89 -12.04
C TRP A 40 1.44 5.47 -12.12
N GLY A 41 2.62 5.33 -12.73
CA GLY A 41 3.38 4.10 -12.91
C GLY A 41 4.77 4.16 -12.30
N PRO A 42 5.58 3.09 -12.47
CA PRO A 42 6.97 3.07 -12.03
C PRO A 42 7.80 4.23 -12.59
N ASP A 43 7.51 4.62 -13.84
CA ASP A 43 8.22 5.68 -14.57
C ASP A 43 7.55 7.06 -14.44
N GLY A 44 6.56 7.20 -13.54
CA GLY A 44 5.79 8.42 -13.34
C GLY A 44 4.41 8.40 -14.01
N ASP A 45 3.87 9.57 -14.31
CA ASP A 45 2.57 9.69 -14.97
C ASP A 45 2.62 9.07 -16.37
N GLN A 46 1.69 8.16 -16.63
CA GLN A 46 1.58 7.40 -17.86
C GLN A 46 0.15 7.40 -18.39
N THR A 47 0.05 7.38 -19.72
CA THR A 47 -1.21 7.20 -20.43
C THR A 47 -1.45 5.71 -20.65
N VAL A 48 -2.64 5.24 -20.26
CA VAL A 48 -3.07 3.85 -20.36
C VAL A 48 -4.21 3.77 -21.37
N ASN A 49 -4.13 2.85 -22.33
CA ASN A 49 -5.18 2.63 -23.33
C ASN A 49 -6.30 1.79 -22.73
N VAL A 50 -7.55 2.20 -22.93
CA VAL A 50 -8.73 1.51 -22.41
C VAL A 50 -8.92 0.12 -23.02
N GLY A 51 -8.38 -0.13 -24.21
CA GLY A 51 -8.46 -1.43 -24.87
C GLY A 51 -9.90 -1.88 -25.08
N THR A 52 -10.21 -3.12 -24.70
CA THR A 52 -11.56 -3.70 -24.80
C THR A 52 -12.44 -3.43 -23.58
N GLN A 53 -11.93 -2.72 -22.56
CA GLN A 53 -12.59 -2.56 -21.26
C GLN A 53 -13.48 -1.30 -21.16
N GLU A 54 -13.84 -0.67 -22.28
CA GLU A 54 -14.65 0.56 -22.30
C GLU A 54 -15.93 0.43 -21.48
N GLU A 55 -16.70 -0.64 -21.71
CA GLU A 55 -17.99 -0.86 -21.04
C GLU A 55 -17.82 -0.98 -19.52
N GLN A 56 -16.82 -1.71 -19.03
CA GLN A 56 -16.57 -1.84 -17.59
C GLN A 56 -16.20 -0.49 -16.98
N LEU A 57 -15.37 0.30 -17.67
CA LEU A 57 -14.92 1.61 -17.20
C LEU A 57 -16.03 2.67 -17.21
N THR A 58 -17.04 2.55 -18.08
CA THR A 58 -18.19 3.48 -18.05
C THR A 58 -19.01 3.43 -16.76
N ASN A 59 -18.90 2.34 -15.99
CA ASN A 59 -19.53 2.23 -14.68
C ASN A 59 -18.80 3.03 -13.58
N HIS A 60 -17.61 3.55 -13.88
CA HIS A 60 -16.80 4.34 -12.97
C HIS A 60 -16.81 5.82 -13.36
N ARG A 61 -16.78 6.69 -12.37
CA ARG A 61 -16.73 8.15 -12.54
C ARG A 61 -15.30 8.65 -12.45
N GLU A 62 -15.05 9.82 -13.04
CA GLU A 62 -13.81 10.55 -12.84
C GLU A 62 -13.52 10.70 -11.34
N GLY A 63 -12.33 10.31 -10.91
CA GLY A 63 -11.88 10.33 -9.53
C GLY A 63 -12.20 9.07 -8.71
N ASP A 64 -13.00 8.13 -9.23
CA ASP A 64 -13.31 6.89 -8.52
C ASP A 64 -12.04 6.05 -8.33
N PRO A 65 -11.82 5.48 -7.13
CA PRO A 65 -10.70 4.56 -6.92
C PRO A 65 -10.95 3.29 -7.72
N LEU A 66 -9.99 2.95 -8.58
CA LEU A 66 -10.06 1.81 -9.47
C LEU A 66 -8.71 1.09 -9.53
N THR A 67 -8.74 -0.23 -9.70
CA THR A 67 -7.54 -0.99 -10.07
C THR A 67 -7.72 -1.59 -11.46
N VAL A 68 -6.72 -1.41 -12.30
CA VAL A 68 -6.68 -1.96 -13.66
C VAL A 68 -5.46 -2.83 -13.83
N GLU A 69 -5.60 -3.91 -14.58
CA GLU A 69 -4.47 -4.71 -15.05
C GLU A 69 -4.10 -4.24 -16.46
N VAL A 70 -2.80 -4.10 -16.71
CA VAL A 70 -2.28 -3.67 -18.01
C VAL A 70 -1.28 -4.66 -18.58
N ASP A 71 -1.27 -4.78 -19.90
CA ASP A 71 -0.22 -5.51 -20.62
C ASP A 71 1.07 -4.69 -20.77
N ASP A 72 2.05 -5.25 -21.48
CA ASP A 72 3.34 -4.63 -21.75
C ASP A 72 3.25 -3.39 -22.67
N THR A 73 2.14 -3.21 -23.38
CA THR A 73 1.84 -2.02 -24.21
C THR A 73 1.09 -0.93 -23.44
N ASN A 74 0.85 -1.13 -22.14
CA ASN A 74 0.05 -0.27 -21.29
C ASN A 74 -1.42 -0.18 -21.73
N THR A 75 -1.96 -1.28 -22.24
CA THR A 75 -3.38 -1.43 -22.57
C THR A 75 -4.08 -2.19 -21.46
N ILE A 76 -5.26 -1.71 -21.04
CA ILE A 76 -6.06 -2.36 -19.99
C ILE A 76 -6.55 -3.72 -20.50
N THR A 77 -6.19 -4.77 -19.76
CA THR A 77 -6.64 -6.14 -19.98
C THR A 77 -7.71 -6.58 -18.99
N GLY A 78 -7.83 -5.89 -17.84
CA GLY A 78 -8.87 -6.18 -16.84
C GLY A 78 -9.11 -5.03 -15.86
N VAL A 79 -10.30 -5.00 -15.27
CA VAL A 79 -10.72 -4.06 -14.23
C VAL A 79 -11.04 -4.86 -12.97
N HIS A 80 -10.47 -4.47 -11.83
CA HIS A 80 -10.42 -5.31 -10.63
C HIS A 80 -10.74 -4.52 -9.36
N ASP A 81 -11.39 -5.21 -8.40
CA ASP A 81 -11.38 -4.81 -6.99
C ASP A 81 -10.28 -5.63 -6.28
N LEU A 82 -9.10 -5.02 -6.15
CA LEU A 82 -7.91 -5.71 -5.63
C LEU A 82 -7.79 -5.49 -4.12
N GLN A 83 -8.02 -6.56 -3.36
CA GLN A 83 -7.69 -6.61 -1.95
C GLN A 83 -6.38 -7.38 -1.74
N PHE A 84 -5.41 -6.74 -1.09
CA PHE A 84 -4.18 -7.40 -0.67
C PHE A 84 -4.27 -7.83 0.78
N ASP A 85 -4.03 -9.12 1.01
CA ASP A 85 -3.77 -9.68 2.33
C ASP A 85 -2.30 -10.10 2.40
N LEU A 86 -1.50 -9.31 3.12
CA LEU A 86 -0.09 -9.62 3.37
C LEU A 86 0.06 -10.14 4.80
N GLN A 87 0.68 -11.30 4.94
CA GLN A 87 1.05 -11.85 6.24
C GLN A 87 2.56 -11.93 6.37
N VAL A 88 3.12 -11.19 7.33
CA VAL A 88 4.54 -11.26 7.69
C VAL A 88 4.64 -11.98 9.04
N SER A 89 4.90 -13.27 9.00
CA SER A 89 4.92 -14.15 10.18
C SER A 89 6.31 -14.36 10.77
N GLN A 90 7.36 -14.12 9.98
CA GLN A 90 8.76 -14.36 10.33
C GLN A 90 9.63 -13.21 9.80
N ALA A 91 10.74 -12.94 10.48
CA ALA A 91 11.79 -12.10 9.91
C ALA A 91 12.43 -12.86 8.73
N PRO A 92 12.89 -12.15 7.67
CA PRO A 92 13.59 -12.80 6.57
C PRO A 92 14.83 -13.56 7.07
N PRO A 93 15.10 -14.78 6.57
CA PRO A 93 16.33 -15.51 6.87
C PRO A 93 17.58 -14.73 6.48
N ALA A 94 18.71 -15.07 7.10
CA ALA A 94 19.99 -14.46 6.75
C ALA A 94 20.33 -14.64 5.26
N GLY A 95 20.81 -13.58 4.61
CA GLY A 95 21.10 -13.57 3.17
C GLY A 95 19.88 -13.48 2.25
N SER A 96 18.70 -13.15 2.78
CA SER A 96 17.52 -12.85 1.96
C SER A 96 17.67 -11.51 1.24
N ASP A 97 17.27 -11.47 -0.03
CA ASP A 97 17.12 -10.24 -0.80
C ASP A 97 15.63 -9.85 -0.83
N VAL A 98 15.18 -9.18 0.24
CA VAL A 98 13.79 -8.74 0.42
C VAL A 98 13.77 -7.30 0.88
N GLN A 99 12.98 -6.47 0.20
CA GLN A 99 12.71 -5.09 0.62
C GLN A 99 11.20 -4.89 0.73
N LEU A 100 10.76 -4.38 1.89
CA LEU A 100 9.36 -4.02 2.14
C LEU A 100 9.30 -2.72 2.92
N LEU A 101 8.60 -1.72 2.41
CA LEU A 101 8.24 -0.52 3.14
C LEU A 101 6.72 -0.40 3.20
N LEU A 102 6.16 -0.44 4.40
CA LEU A 102 4.73 -0.49 4.63
C LEU A 102 4.32 0.49 5.73
N SER A 103 3.48 1.46 5.38
CA SER A 103 2.88 2.40 6.33
C SER A 103 1.38 2.16 6.49
N GLY A 104 0.88 2.28 7.71
CA GLY A 104 -0.54 2.14 7.99
C GLY A 104 -0.89 2.37 9.45
N THR A 105 -2.14 2.04 9.79
CA THR A 105 -2.69 2.24 11.14
C THR A 105 -3.10 0.90 11.73
N VAL A 106 -2.71 0.65 12.98
CA VAL A 106 -3.12 -0.55 13.71
C VAL A 106 -4.63 -0.54 13.92
N THR A 107 -5.32 -1.54 13.39
CA THR A 107 -6.78 -1.68 13.52
C THR A 107 -7.18 -2.71 14.56
N LYS A 108 -6.33 -3.72 14.81
CA LYS A 108 -6.64 -4.80 15.73
C LYS A 108 -5.36 -5.44 16.28
N LEU A 109 -5.45 -5.88 17.53
CA LEU A 109 -4.45 -6.72 18.20
C LEU A 109 -5.13 -8.04 18.58
N LYS A 110 -4.54 -9.17 18.18
CA LYS A 110 -5.07 -10.49 18.54
C LYS A 110 -3.91 -11.47 18.75
N SER A 111 -3.75 -11.95 19.98
CA SER A 111 -2.66 -12.85 20.36
C SER A 111 -1.29 -12.24 19.98
N ASN A 112 -0.46 -12.93 19.19
CA ASN A 112 0.83 -12.44 18.71
C ASN A 112 0.74 -11.71 17.37
N PHE A 113 -0.45 -11.27 16.95
CA PHE A 113 -0.64 -10.60 15.66
C PHE A 113 -1.12 -9.17 15.82
N VAL A 114 -0.49 -8.28 15.05
CA VAL A 114 -0.86 -6.89 14.85
C VAL A 114 -1.46 -6.76 13.46
N PHE A 115 -2.69 -6.26 13.38
CA PHE A 115 -3.37 -6.01 12.11
C PHE A 115 -3.24 -4.53 11.78
N VAL A 116 -2.71 -4.23 10.60
CA VAL A 116 -2.42 -2.89 10.12
C VAL A 116 -3.22 -2.66 8.86
N ARG A 117 -4.11 -1.66 8.86
CA ARG A 117 -4.77 -1.20 7.64
C ARG A 117 -3.82 -0.26 6.92
N THR A 118 -3.53 -0.60 5.68
CA THR A 118 -2.69 0.17 4.75
C THR A 118 -3.52 0.56 3.53
N PRO A 119 -3.04 1.48 2.68
CA PRO A 119 -3.78 1.85 1.47
C PRO A 119 -3.95 0.68 0.47
N VAL A 120 -3.08 -0.33 0.50
CA VAL A 120 -3.24 -1.55 -0.33
C VAL A 120 -4.12 -2.61 0.31
N GLY A 121 -4.42 -2.54 1.60
CA GLY A 121 -5.21 -3.59 2.24
C GLY A 121 -4.84 -3.85 3.69
N LEU A 122 -5.25 -5.02 4.18
CA LEU A 122 -4.99 -5.43 5.54
C LEU A 122 -3.68 -6.22 5.59
N VAL A 123 -2.80 -5.82 6.49
CA VAL A 123 -1.55 -6.54 6.73
C VAL A 123 -1.55 -7.12 8.12
N MET A 124 -1.20 -8.39 8.22
CA MET A 124 -1.05 -9.11 9.48
C MET A 124 0.43 -9.31 9.79
N LEU A 125 0.89 -8.72 10.88
CA LEU A 125 2.28 -8.78 11.34
C LEU A 125 2.37 -9.63 12.61
N ASN A 126 3.29 -10.58 12.66
CA ASN A 126 3.61 -11.28 13.90
C ASN A 126 4.44 -10.36 14.80
N SER A 127 3.99 -10.11 16.04
CA SER A 127 4.69 -9.22 16.97
C SER A 127 6.11 -9.69 17.32
N LYS A 128 6.40 -10.99 17.15
CA LYS A 128 7.70 -11.59 17.46
C LYS A 128 8.82 -11.25 16.46
N ILE A 129 8.52 -10.64 15.31
CA ILE A 129 9.53 -10.30 14.30
C ILE A 129 10.25 -8.98 14.59
N GLY A 130 10.21 -8.50 15.84
CA GLY A 130 10.78 -7.20 16.22
C GLY A 130 9.79 -6.03 16.15
N ILE A 131 8.48 -6.31 16.13
CA ILE A 131 7.47 -5.24 16.22
C ILE A 131 7.40 -4.75 17.68
N PRO A 132 7.59 -3.45 17.94
CA PRO A 132 7.47 -2.91 19.29
C PRO A 132 6.02 -2.99 19.80
N PRO A 133 5.79 -2.84 21.11
CA PRO A 133 4.44 -2.71 21.65
C PRO A 133 3.69 -1.53 21.00
N VAL A 134 2.53 -1.82 20.42
CA VAL A 134 1.67 -0.83 19.73
C VAL A 134 0.23 -0.90 20.24
N LYS A 135 -0.54 0.16 19.99
CA LYS A 135 -1.97 0.25 20.36
C LYS A 135 -2.85 0.36 19.11
N VAL A 136 -4.11 -0.05 19.23
CA VAL A 136 -5.12 0.22 18.19
C VAL A 136 -5.25 1.73 17.98
N GLY A 137 -5.34 2.14 16.71
CA GLY A 137 -5.35 3.53 16.27
C GLY A 137 -3.96 4.15 16.08
N GLN A 138 -2.89 3.44 16.46
CA GLN A 138 -1.53 3.95 16.33
C GLN A 138 -1.03 3.79 14.88
N PRO A 139 -0.49 4.85 14.25
CA PRO A 139 0.19 4.71 12.97
C PRO A 139 1.56 4.04 13.16
N LEU A 140 2.00 3.27 12.18
CA LEU A 140 3.35 2.71 12.14
C LEU A 140 3.85 2.63 10.70
N THR A 141 5.17 2.57 10.55
CA THR A 141 5.85 2.21 9.31
C THR A 141 6.79 1.05 9.58
N LEU A 142 6.56 -0.07 8.90
CA LEU A 142 7.43 -1.24 8.87
C LEU A 142 8.41 -1.11 7.69
N HIS A 143 9.69 -1.30 7.96
CA HIS A 143 10.73 -1.38 6.95
C HIS A 143 11.50 -2.68 7.13
N ILE A 144 11.44 -3.54 6.12
CA ILE A 144 12.26 -4.74 5.99
C ILE A 144 13.29 -4.46 4.90
N ASP A 145 14.56 -4.56 5.24
CA ASP A 145 15.67 -4.44 4.30
C ASP A 145 16.63 -5.61 4.49
N HIS A 146 16.64 -6.50 3.50
CA HIS A 146 17.29 -7.80 3.54
C HIS A 146 16.81 -8.64 4.74
N GLU A 147 17.63 -8.78 5.78
CA GLU A 147 17.33 -9.51 7.01
C GLU A 147 16.88 -8.60 8.17
N HIS A 148 16.95 -7.28 8.00
CA HIS A 148 16.68 -6.31 9.05
C HIS A 148 15.22 -5.88 9.07
N VAL A 149 14.60 -5.94 10.24
CA VAL A 149 13.24 -5.44 10.47
C VAL A 149 13.29 -4.22 11.38
N THR A 150 12.76 -3.10 10.92
CA THR A 150 12.65 -1.86 11.68
C THR A 150 11.23 -1.34 11.66
N VAL A 151 10.78 -0.77 12.79
CA VAL A 151 9.45 -0.15 12.90
C VAL A 151 9.61 1.27 13.41
N THR A 152 9.06 2.21 12.63
CA THR A 152 9.00 3.62 13.01
C THR A 152 7.58 3.96 13.46
N LEU A 153 7.46 4.60 14.62
CA LEU A 153 6.21 5.11 15.18
C LEU A 153 6.27 6.65 15.15
N PRO A 154 5.27 7.35 14.60
CA PRO A 154 5.25 8.81 14.67
C PRO A 154 5.13 9.27 16.12
N PRO A 155 5.71 10.44 16.47
CA PRO A 155 5.72 10.93 17.84
C PRO A 155 4.30 11.13 18.35
N THR A 156 3.98 10.49 19.48
CA THR A 156 2.72 10.68 20.18
C THR A 156 2.68 12.11 20.70
N LYS A 157 1.72 12.94 20.24
CA LYS A 157 1.43 14.23 20.87
C LYS A 157 1.20 13.98 22.37
N THR A 158 2.18 14.31 23.18
CA THR A 158 2.11 14.13 24.63
C THR A 158 1.19 15.21 25.17
N ALA A 159 0.15 14.80 25.90
CA ALA A 159 -0.78 15.70 26.56
C ALA A 159 -0.01 16.66 27.49
N THR A 160 -0.28 17.95 27.36
CA THR A 160 0.27 19.01 28.21
C THR A 160 0.06 18.68 29.69
N PRO A 161 1.09 18.75 30.55
CA PRO A 161 0.91 18.50 31.97
C PRO A 161 -0.04 19.55 32.56
N ARG A 162 -1.19 19.12 33.11
CA ARG A 162 -2.00 19.98 33.98
C ARG A 162 -1.17 20.29 35.22
N ARG A 163 -0.70 21.54 35.32
CA ARG A 163 -0.03 22.07 36.50
C ARG A 163 -1.07 22.14 37.63
N ASN A 164 -1.01 21.21 38.58
CA ASN A 164 -1.79 21.30 39.82
C ASN A 164 -1.32 22.53 40.59
N THR A 165 -2.16 23.55 40.66
CA THR A 165 -2.01 24.65 41.63
C THR A 165 -2.66 24.21 42.93
N SER A 166 -1.86 23.78 43.90
CA SER A 166 -2.30 23.68 45.29
C SER A 166 -2.50 25.10 45.86
N PRO A 167 -3.58 25.39 46.60
CA PRO A 167 -3.73 26.67 47.28
C PRO A 167 -2.86 26.68 48.56
N MET A 168 -2.04 27.71 48.73
CA MET A 168 -1.42 28.01 50.02
C MET A 168 -2.38 28.82 50.89
N HIS A 169 -2.31 28.50 52.17
CA HIS A 169 -3.12 28.95 53.29
C HIS A 169 -2.70 30.33 53.82
#